data_AF-A0A2V5VD89-F1
#
_entry.id   AF-A0A2V5VD89-F1
#
_cell.length_a   1.000
_cell.length_b   1.000
_cell.length_c   1.000
_cell.angle_alpha   90.00
_cell.angle_beta   90.00
_cell.angle_gamma   90.00
#
_symmetry.space_group_name_H-M   'P 1'
#
loop_
_entity.id
_entity.type
_entity.pdbx_description
1 polymer ?
#
loop_
_entity_poly.entity_id
_entity_poly.type
_entity_poly.pdbx_seq_one_letter_code
_entity_poly.pdbx_strand_id
1 'polypeptide(L)' 'MKHPMQLVPPSLDHLPSYVAALKRGWSPDNIRGVAASIDELAQIEKDASLFIERLTDRDAKGPPV' A
#
# COMPACT_ATOMS: atom_id res chain seq x y z
N MET A 1 -28.12 -13.39 -1.82
CA MET A 1 -26.99 -14.10 -1.18
C MET A 1 -25.97 -13.06 -0.79
N LYS A 2 -25.47 -13.03 0.46
CA LYS A 2 -24.33 -12.15 0.82
C LYS A 2 -23.05 -12.85 0.38
N HIS A 3 -22.26 -12.20 -0.47
CA HIS A 3 -20.90 -12.67 -0.72
C HIS A 3 -20.06 -12.42 0.54
N PRO A 4 -19.37 -13.43 1.07
CA PRO A 4 -18.48 -13.22 2.21
C PRO A 4 -17.35 -12.28 1.80
N MET A 5 -16.92 -11.43 2.72
CA MET A 5 -15.69 -10.64 2.53
C MET A 5 -14.52 -11.61 2.38
N GLN A 6 -13.69 -11.39 1.37
CA GLN A 6 -12.48 -12.18 1.12
C GLN A 6 -11.26 -11.30 1.35
N LEU A 7 -10.33 -11.77 2.16
CA LEU A 7 -9.00 -11.17 2.30
C LEU A 7 -8.10 -11.71 1.18
N VAL A 8 -7.32 -10.82 0.58
CA VAL A 8 -6.38 -11.13 -0.51
C VAL A 8 -5.01 -10.55 -0.17
N PRO A 9 -3.91 -11.21 -0.60
CA PRO A 9 -2.57 -10.64 -0.43
C PRO A 9 -2.40 -9.36 -1.26
N PRO A 10 -1.53 -8.43 -0.83
CA PRO A 10 -1.13 -7.31 -1.67
C PRO A 10 -0.58 -7.81 -3.00
N SER A 11 -1.03 -7.20 -4.11
CA SER A 11 -0.59 -7.56 -5.46
C SER A 11 -0.65 -6.35 -6.38
N LEU A 12 0.10 -6.43 -7.50
CA LEU A 12 0.07 -5.41 -8.54
C LEU A 12 -1.33 -5.27 -9.17
N ASP A 13 -2.13 -6.35 -9.22
CA ASP A 13 -3.49 -6.32 -9.77
C ASP A 13 -4.43 -5.41 -8.96
N HIS A 14 -4.19 -5.29 -7.66
CA HIS A 14 -5.01 -4.45 -6.77
C HIS A 14 -4.43 -3.04 -6.58
N LEU A 15 -3.18 -2.81 -6.95
CA LEU A 15 -2.47 -1.55 -6.76
C LEU A 15 -3.16 -0.33 -7.40
N PRO A 16 -3.76 -0.39 -8.60
CA PRO A 16 -4.43 0.77 -9.17
C PRO A 16 -5.57 1.32 -8.30
N SER A 17 -6.36 0.43 -7.68
CA SER A 17 -7.45 0.83 -6.78
C SER A 17 -6.93 1.46 -5.50
N TYR A 18 -5.83 0.92 -4.98
CA TYR A 18 -5.13 1.45 -3.80
C TYR A 18 -4.58 2.87 -4.07
N VAL A 19 -3.86 3.06 -5.18
CA VAL A 19 -3.37 4.37 -5.64
C VAL A 19 -4.51 5.37 -5.80
N ALA A 20 -5.64 4.95 -6.37
CA ALA A 20 -6.80 5.82 -6.52
C ALA A 20 -7.38 6.25 -5.17
N ALA A 21 -7.35 5.40 -4.14
CA ALA A 21 -7.76 5.77 -2.79
C ALA A 21 -6.79 6.78 -2.16
N LEU A 22 -5.48 6.54 -2.25
CA LEU A 22 -4.46 7.47 -1.77
C LEU A 22 -4.60 8.87 -2.41
N LYS A 23 -4.81 8.93 -3.74
CA LYS A 23 -5.04 10.19 -4.48
C LYS A 23 -6.31 10.94 -4.07
N ARG A 24 -7.29 10.25 -3.49
CA ARG A 24 -8.51 10.85 -2.92
C ARG A 24 -8.35 11.29 -1.46
N GLY A 25 -7.14 11.20 -0.90
CA GLY A 25 -6.84 11.61 0.48
C GLY A 25 -7.14 10.54 1.53
N TRP A 26 -7.45 9.31 1.12
CA TRP A 26 -7.51 8.18 2.05
C TRP A 26 -6.09 7.75 2.44
N SER A 27 -5.89 7.32 3.69
CA SER A 27 -4.62 6.82 4.21
C SER A 27 -4.84 5.58 5.08
N PRO A 28 -3.96 4.56 5.00
CA PRO A 28 -3.94 3.47 5.98
C PRO A 28 -3.39 3.94 7.35
N ASP A 29 -2.53 4.95 7.38
CA ASP A 29 -1.98 5.55 8.60
C ASP A 29 -2.95 6.62 9.10
N ASN A 30 -3.71 6.29 10.15
CA ASN A 30 -4.71 7.18 10.75
C ASN A 30 -4.10 8.27 11.64
N ILE A 31 -2.79 8.25 11.90
CA ILE A 31 -2.08 9.27 12.69
C ILE A 31 -1.51 10.34 11.76
N ARG A 32 -0.78 9.92 10.73
CA ARG A 32 -0.15 10.85 9.76
C ARG A 32 -1.11 11.27 8.65
N GLY A 33 -2.14 10.47 8.37
CA GLY A 33 -3.19 10.79 7.40
C GLY A 33 -2.63 11.04 5.99
N VAL A 34 -3.05 12.15 5.37
CA VAL A 34 -2.68 12.53 3.99
C VAL A 34 -1.16 12.58 3.77
N ALA A 35 -0.38 12.95 4.79
CA ALA A 35 1.08 12.98 4.67
C ALA A 35 1.65 11.59 4.38
N ALA A 36 1.13 10.54 5.03
CA ALA A 36 1.53 9.16 4.75
C ALA A 36 1.06 8.71 3.35
N SER A 37 -0.12 9.13 2.90
CA SER A 37 -0.59 8.84 1.54
C SER A 37 0.35 9.40 0.47
N ILE A 38 0.88 10.61 0.68
CA ILE A 38 1.85 11.23 -0.22
C ILE A 38 3.16 10.45 -0.24
N ASP A 39 3.67 10.06 0.93
CA ASP A 39 4.90 9.25 1.04
C ASP A 39 4.75 7.90 0.32
N GLU A 40 3.63 7.20 0.49
CA GLU A 40 3.37 5.93 -0.18
C GLU A 40 3.22 6.10 -1.70
N LEU A 41 2.52 7.15 -2.16
CA LEU A 41 2.43 7.46 -3.58
C LEU A 41 3.83 7.67 -4.20
N ALA A 42 4.72 8.38 -3.51
CA ALA A 42 6.09 8.58 -3.97
C ALA A 42 6.89 7.25 -4.00
N GLN A 43 6.69 6.35 -3.04
CA GLN A 43 7.31 5.03 -3.04
C GLN A 43 6.80 4.15 -4.19
N ILE A 44 5.50 4.16 -4.44
CA ILE A 44 4.86 3.42 -5.55
C ILE A 44 5.35 3.93 -6.89
N GLU A 45 5.47 5.25 -7.07
CA GLU A 45 6.00 5.86 -8.29
C GLU A 45 7.46 5.48 -8.53
N LYS A 46 8.25 5.39 -7.45
CA LYS A 46 9.65 4.98 -7.53
C LYS A 46 9.81 3.51 -7.93
N ASP A 47 9.09 2.60 -7.28
CA ASP A 47 9.09 1.16 -7.60
C ASP A 47 7.86 0.46 -7.01
N ALA A 48 6.86 0.23 -7.86
CA ALA A 48 5.61 -0.43 -7.49
C ALA A 48 5.80 -1.89 -7.07
N SER A 49 6.71 -2.62 -7.71
CA SER A 49 6.98 -4.03 -7.42
C SER A 49 7.63 -4.17 -6.05
N LEU A 50 8.66 -3.35 -5.79
CA LEU A 50 9.32 -3.32 -4.48
C LEU A 50 8.38 -2.85 -3.37
N PHE A 51 7.49 -1.88 -3.64
CA PHE A 51 6.47 -1.48 -2.68
C PHE A 51 5.59 -2.67 -2.26
N ILE A 52 5.05 -3.43 -3.22
CA ILE A 52 4.23 -4.61 -2.93
C ILE A 52 5.03 -5.68 -2.18
N GLU A 53 6.26 -5.97 -2.60
CA GLU A 53 7.12 -6.97 -1.94
C GLU A 53 7.30 -6.66 -0.45
N ARG A 54 7.57 -5.38 -0.13
CA ARG A 54 7.79 -4.91 1.25
C ARG A 54 6.57 -5.00 2.15
N LEU A 55 5.35 -4.94 1.61
CA LEU A 55 4.12 -5.09 2.42
C LEU A 55 3.97 -6.48 3.04
N THR A 56 4.69 -7.47 2.52
CA THR A 56 4.66 -8.85 3.02
C THR A 56 6.01 -9.34 3.53
N ASP A 57 7.01 -8.46 3.62
CA ASP A 57 8.36 -8.81 4.06
C ASP A 57 8.43 -9.02 5.57
N ARG A 58 8.34 -10.29 5.98
CA ARG A 58 8.43 -10.71 7.39
C ARG A 58 9.85 -10.76 7.91
N ASP A 59 10.83 -10.74 7.02
CA ASP A 59 12.26 -10.91 7.36
C ASP A 59 12.97 -9.56 7.56
N ALA A 60 12.27 -8.44 7.35
CA ALA A 60 12.80 -7.08 7.46
C ALA A 60 14.06 -6.85 6.62
N LYS A 61 14.02 -7.22 5.33
CA LYS A 61 15.12 -7.09 4.35
C LYS A 61 15.37 -5.65 3.90
N GLY A 62 14.69 -4.68 4.50
CA GLY A 62 14.92 -3.26 4.27
C GLY A 62 16.30 -2.79 4.75
N PRO A 63 16.70 -1.56 4.40
CA PRO A 63 17.93 -0.96 4.92
C PRO A 63 17.87 -0.83 6.45
N PRO A 64 19.04 -0.90 7.14
CA PRO A 64 19.10 -0.65 8.58
C PRO A 64 18.58 0.75 8.94
N VAL A 65 17.92 0.84 10.10
CA VAL A 65 17.34 2.06 10.66
C VAL A 65 18.32 2.85 11.51
#